data_AF-A0A3N5TQD0-F1
#
_entry.id   AF-A0A3N5TQD0-F1
#
_cell.length_a   1.000
_cell.length_b   1.000
_cell.length_c   1.000
_cell.angle_alpha   90.00
_cell.angle_beta   90.00
_cell.angle_gamma   90.00
#
_symmetry.space_group_name_H-M   'P 1'
#
loop_
_entity.id
_entity.type
_entity.pdbx_description
1 polymer ?
#
loop_
_entity_poly.entity_id
_entity_poly.type
_entity_poly.pdbx_seq_one_letter_code
_entity_poly.pdbx_strand_id
1 'polypeptide(L)'
;MSTAHKFQLPTVFSGLRGITWANLPSEISAGITLAALIIPLNIGYAQVAGLPPVFGLYAGIIPLAIFAIFTSSPHVVGSPDAPISAIMGAMLIGFAPIGDPLRVQYALALAVMCGLLFFVFWLFRLAFLANFLSRAVLAGFITGLGIEVLTNQARRILGASHILDGSGLGSMAEQLHGAMATSVDTTGYFVELIVLFESIPHANLYAVAIGLGTFIVVRLMKKYAPKAPAALITLILMTVIVA
;
A
#
# COMPACT_ATOMS: atom_id res chain seq x y z
N MET A 1 -37.89 -16.16 9.63
CA MET A 1 -37.31 -17.50 9.75
C MET A 1 -35.80 -17.35 9.87
N SER A 2 -35.29 -17.62 11.07
CA SER A 2 -33.89 -17.44 11.47
C SER A 2 -33.02 -18.48 10.77
N THR A 3 -32.21 -18.06 9.81
CA THR A 3 -31.12 -18.88 9.29
C THR A 3 -30.02 -18.88 10.35
N ALA A 4 -29.92 -19.98 11.08
CA ALA A 4 -28.80 -20.24 11.96
C ALA A 4 -27.48 -19.96 11.21
N HIS A 5 -26.75 -18.93 11.64
CA HIS A 5 -25.43 -18.56 11.13
C HIS A 5 -24.44 -19.68 11.48
N LYS A 6 -24.46 -20.73 10.67
CA LYS A 6 -23.53 -21.86 10.76
C LYS A 6 -22.12 -21.31 10.60
N PHE A 7 -21.24 -21.76 11.49
CA PHE A 7 -19.80 -21.55 11.38
C PHE A 7 -19.33 -22.22 10.08
N GLN A 8 -19.18 -21.45 9.01
CA GLN A 8 -18.63 -21.95 7.76
C GLN A 8 -17.13 -21.73 7.83
N LEU A 9 -16.38 -22.82 8.02
CA LEU A 9 -14.93 -22.81 7.85
C LEU A 9 -14.59 -22.27 6.45
N PRO A 10 -13.49 -21.51 6.30
CA PRO A 10 -13.07 -21.03 4.99
C PRO A 10 -12.88 -22.24 4.08
N THR A 11 -13.57 -22.23 2.94
CA THR A 11 -13.46 -23.33 1.99
C THR A 11 -12.15 -23.17 1.23
N VAL A 12 -11.22 -24.07 1.53
CA VAL A 12 -9.90 -24.11 0.89
C VAL A 12 -10.08 -24.18 -0.63
N PHE A 13 -9.35 -23.34 -1.36
CA PHE A 13 -9.39 -23.25 -2.82
C PHE A 13 -10.73 -22.84 -3.44
N SER A 14 -11.64 -22.23 -2.67
CA SER A 14 -12.88 -21.69 -3.24
C SER A 14 -12.63 -20.58 -4.26
N GLY A 15 -11.58 -19.78 -4.10
CA GLY A 15 -11.13 -18.79 -5.09
C GLY A 15 -10.70 -19.36 -6.44
N LEU A 16 -10.38 -20.67 -6.54
CA LEU A 16 -10.07 -21.32 -7.83
C LEU A 16 -11.32 -21.77 -8.59
N ARG A 17 -12.51 -21.66 -7.99
CA ARG A 17 -13.78 -22.03 -8.64
C ARG A 17 -14.07 -21.05 -9.78
N GLY A 18 -13.97 -21.52 -11.02
CA GLY A 18 -14.17 -20.72 -12.23
C GLY A 18 -12.94 -20.69 -13.15
N ILE A 19 -11.80 -21.22 -12.72
CA ILE A 19 -10.64 -21.42 -13.60
C ILE A 19 -10.93 -22.60 -14.52
N THR A 20 -10.85 -22.36 -15.81
CA THR A 20 -11.03 -23.35 -16.89
C THR A 20 -9.74 -23.41 -17.71
N TRP A 21 -9.50 -24.51 -18.41
CA TRP A 21 -8.32 -24.61 -19.29
C TRP A 21 -8.26 -23.51 -20.36
N ALA A 22 -9.42 -22.93 -20.72
CA ALA A 22 -9.51 -21.84 -21.67
C ALA A 22 -9.07 -20.48 -21.10
N ASN A 23 -9.28 -20.19 -19.81
CA ASN A 23 -8.90 -18.92 -19.19
C ASN A 23 -7.52 -18.96 -18.51
N LEU A 24 -6.94 -20.15 -18.30
CA LEU A 24 -5.66 -20.35 -17.63
C LEU A 24 -4.52 -19.45 -18.17
N PRO A 25 -4.33 -19.27 -19.50
CA PRO A 25 -3.28 -18.38 -20.01
C PRO A 25 -3.51 -16.91 -19.63
N SER A 26 -4.78 -16.48 -19.61
CA SER A 26 -5.16 -15.12 -19.22
C SER A 26 -4.91 -14.91 -17.73
N GLU A 27 -5.31 -15.85 -16.88
CA GLU A 27 -5.09 -15.80 -15.42
C GLU A 27 -3.59 -15.76 -15.08
N ILE A 28 -2.78 -16.58 -15.74
CA ILE A 28 -1.32 -16.57 -15.57
C ILE A 28 -0.73 -15.22 -15.97
N SER A 29 -1.14 -14.67 -17.12
CA SER A 29 -0.64 -13.38 -17.59
C SER A 29 -1.01 -12.23 -16.64
N ALA A 30 -2.22 -12.26 -16.07
CA ALA A 30 -2.69 -11.31 -15.08
C ALA A 30 -1.87 -11.42 -13.78
N GLY A 31 -1.64 -12.65 -13.30
CA GLY A 31 -0.82 -12.93 -12.13
C GLY A 31 0.63 -12.47 -12.28
N ILE A 32 1.26 -12.71 -13.43
CA ILE A 32 2.63 -12.24 -13.73
C ILE A 32 2.67 -10.71 -13.73
N THR A 33 1.69 -10.07 -14.37
CA THR A 33 1.60 -8.60 -14.43
C THR A 33 1.45 -8.02 -13.02
N LEU A 34 0.59 -8.61 -12.21
CA LEU A 34 0.35 -8.21 -10.83
C LEU A 34 1.60 -8.40 -9.97
N ALA A 35 2.27 -9.56 -10.06
CA ALA A 35 3.50 -9.83 -9.32
C ALA A 35 4.59 -8.81 -9.64
N ALA A 36 4.78 -8.48 -10.92
CA ALA A 36 5.77 -7.51 -11.34
C ALA A 36 5.50 -6.08 -10.83
N LEU A 37 4.23 -5.72 -10.57
CA LEU A 37 3.87 -4.44 -9.98
C LEU A 37 4.03 -4.44 -8.46
N ILE A 38 3.66 -5.54 -7.80
CA ILE A 38 3.66 -5.65 -6.33
C ILE A 38 5.09 -5.69 -5.76
N ILE A 39 6.04 -6.34 -6.46
CA ILE A 39 7.43 -6.48 -6.00
C ILE A 39 8.09 -5.12 -5.69
N PRO A 40 8.22 -4.18 -6.65
CA PRO A 40 8.84 -2.87 -6.37
C PRO A 40 8.02 -2.03 -5.38
N LEU A 41 6.69 -2.20 -5.39
CA LEU A 41 5.80 -1.47 -4.49
C LEU A 41 6.06 -1.84 -3.02
N ASN A 42 6.11 -3.14 -2.73
CA ASN A 42 6.30 -3.63 -1.38
C ASN A 42 7.71 -3.36 -0.84
N ILE A 43 8.72 -3.37 -1.70
CA ILE A 43 10.08 -2.90 -1.35
C ILE A 43 10.01 -1.45 -0.87
N GLY A 44 9.36 -0.57 -1.63
CA GLY A 44 9.19 0.83 -1.25
C GLY A 44 8.42 1.00 0.06
N TYR A 45 7.38 0.20 0.30
CA TYR A 45 6.59 0.26 1.53
C TYR A 45 7.38 -0.18 2.77
N ALA A 46 8.23 -1.20 2.66
CA ALA A 46 9.13 -1.55 3.76
C ALA A 46 10.11 -0.42 4.09
N GLN A 47 10.62 0.28 3.07
CA GLN A 47 11.50 1.44 3.27
C GLN A 47 10.77 2.60 3.96
N VAL A 48 9.50 2.86 3.58
CA VAL A 48 8.65 3.86 4.25
C VAL A 48 8.44 3.50 5.73
N ALA A 49 8.33 2.22 6.06
CA ALA A 49 8.26 1.77 7.46
C ALA A 49 9.61 1.80 8.21
N GLY A 50 10.71 2.17 7.54
CA GLY A 50 12.07 2.14 8.10
C GLY A 50 12.61 0.72 8.31
N LEU A 51 12.16 -0.26 7.52
CA LEU A 51 12.59 -1.65 7.56
C LEU A 51 13.50 -1.99 6.36
N PRO A 52 14.35 -3.03 6.46
CA PRO A 52 15.12 -3.50 5.31
C PRO A 52 14.19 -3.93 4.15
N PRO A 53 14.54 -3.64 2.88
CA PRO A 53 13.69 -3.92 1.71
C PRO A 53 13.21 -5.38 1.59
N VAL A 54 14.03 -6.32 2.04
CA VAL A 54 13.74 -7.77 2.01
C VAL A 54 12.45 -8.10 2.77
N PHE A 55 12.16 -7.39 3.86
CA PHE A 55 10.93 -7.61 4.64
C PHE A 55 9.67 -7.19 3.89
N GLY A 56 9.76 -6.24 2.96
CA GLY A 56 8.66 -5.90 2.06
C GLY A 56 8.30 -7.06 1.13
N LEU A 57 9.29 -7.79 0.64
CA LEU A 57 9.07 -8.99 -0.18
C LEU A 57 8.40 -10.09 0.63
N TYR A 58 8.85 -10.33 1.87
CA TYR A 58 8.22 -11.31 2.76
C TYR A 58 6.77 -10.95 3.09
N ALA A 59 6.51 -9.68 3.42
CA ALA A 59 5.17 -9.17 3.68
C ALA A 59 4.26 -9.19 2.45
N GLY A 60 4.83 -9.18 1.25
CA GLY A 60 4.08 -9.32 0.00
C GLY A 60 3.73 -10.76 -0.35
N ILE A 61 4.72 -11.66 -0.29
CA ILE A 61 4.59 -13.01 -0.84
C ILE A 61 3.87 -13.94 0.14
N ILE A 62 4.26 -13.93 1.42
CA ILE A 62 3.77 -14.91 2.39
C ILE A 62 2.28 -14.70 2.68
N PRO A 63 1.80 -13.48 3.01
CA PRO A 63 0.38 -13.25 3.25
C PRO A 63 -0.47 -13.48 2.01
N LEU A 64 0.05 -13.14 0.81
CA LEU A 64 -0.65 -13.37 -0.44
C LEU A 64 -0.83 -14.87 -0.73
N ALA A 65 0.20 -15.69 -0.51
CA ALA A 65 0.12 -17.14 -0.68
C ALA A 65 -0.90 -17.76 0.29
N ILE A 66 -0.88 -17.33 1.55
CA ILE A 66 -1.88 -17.76 2.54
C ILE A 66 -3.28 -17.30 2.12
N PHE A 67 -3.44 -16.04 1.72
CA PHE A 67 -4.71 -15.46 1.28
C PHE A 67 -5.27 -16.18 0.06
N ALA A 68 -4.44 -16.55 -0.92
CA ALA A 68 -4.87 -17.28 -2.11
C ALA A 68 -5.48 -18.66 -1.80
N ILE A 69 -5.07 -19.30 -0.71
CA ILE A 69 -5.60 -20.60 -0.27
C ILE A 69 -7.00 -20.45 0.37
N PHE A 70 -7.20 -19.38 1.13
CA PHE A 70 -8.41 -19.16 1.93
C PHE A 70 -9.41 -18.15 1.33
N THR A 71 -9.05 -17.47 0.23
CA THR A 71 -9.92 -16.50 -0.42
C THR A 71 -11.15 -17.17 -1.02
N SER A 72 -12.30 -16.50 -0.88
CA SER A 72 -13.57 -16.88 -1.48
C SER A 72 -13.82 -16.19 -2.83
N SER A 73 -13.01 -15.20 -3.20
CA SER A 73 -13.15 -14.43 -4.43
C SER A 73 -11.91 -14.54 -5.32
N PRO A 74 -12.07 -14.84 -6.63
CA PRO A 74 -10.95 -14.92 -7.57
C PRO A 74 -10.33 -13.56 -7.92
N HIS A 75 -11.00 -12.45 -7.63
CA HIS A 75 -10.57 -11.11 -8.06
C HIS A 75 -9.94 -10.26 -6.93
N VAL A 76 -9.97 -10.75 -5.69
CA VAL A 76 -9.45 -10.00 -4.54
C VAL A 76 -8.01 -10.39 -4.31
N VAL A 77 -7.15 -9.39 -4.16
CA VAL A 77 -5.73 -9.56 -3.88
C VAL A 77 -5.39 -8.68 -2.69
N GLY A 78 -4.88 -9.28 -1.62
CA GLY A 78 -4.32 -8.56 -0.48
C GLY A 78 -2.83 -8.30 -0.68
N SER A 79 -2.40 -7.06 -0.43
CA SER A 79 -0.99 -6.65 -0.44
C SER A 79 -0.80 -5.58 0.63
N PRO A 80 0.42 -5.38 1.15
CA PRO A 80 0.75 -4.18 1.90
C PRO A 80 0.38 -2.91 1.13
N ASP A 81 -0.02 -1.87 1.85
CA ASP A 81 -0.40 -0.56 1.34
C ASP A 81 0.46 0.55 1.97
N ALA A 82 0.56 1.69 1.27
CA ALA A 82 1.41 2.80 1.68
C ALA A 82 1.02 3.40 3.05
N PRO A 83 -0.27 3.68 3.32
CA PRO A 83 -0.67 4.35 4.56
C PRO A 83 -0.37 3.52 5.80
N ILE A 84 -0.72 2.23 5.80
CA ILE A 84 -0.47 1.35 6.95
C ILE A 84 1.04 1.18 7.17
N SER A 85 1.84 1.16 6.10
CA SER A 85 3.30 1.10 6.21
C SER A 85 3.89 2.36 6.86
N ALA A 86 3.36 3.54 6.54
CA ALA A 86 3.74 4.80 7.18
C ALA A 86 3.33 4.85 8.66
N ILE A 87 2.10 4.44 8.97
CA ILE A 87 1.59 4.36 10.36
C ILE A 87 2.45 3.40 11.17
N MET A 88 2.74 2.21 10.64
CA MET A 88 3.64 1.25 11.29
C MET A 88 5.02 1.85 11.52
N GLY A 89 5.58 2.52 10.52
CA GLY A 89 6.87 3.21 10.64
C GLY A 89 6.88 4.23 11.78
N ALA A 90 5.84 5.07 11.86
CA ALA A 90 5.67 6.08 12.90
C ALA A 90 5.51 5.45 14.30
N MET A 91 4.69 4.40 14.43
CA MET A 91 4.51 3.69 15.70
C MET A 91 5.81 3.08 16.21
N LEU A 92 6.64 2.54 15.31
CA LEU A 92 7.91 1.91 15.69
C LEU A 92 8.96 2.91 16.19
N ILE A 93 8.87 4.21 15.84
CA ILE A 93 9.85 5.22 16.29
C ILE A 93 9.93 5.29 17.82
N GLY A 94 8.81 5.14 18.52
CA GLY A 94 8.76 5.17 19.99
C GLY A 94 9.41 3.97 20.68
N PHE A 95 9.65 2.86 19.95
CA PHE A 95 10.23 1.62 20.50
C PHE A 95 11.64 1.34 19.99
N ALA A 96 11.90 1.62 18.71
CA ALA A 96 13.17 1.37 18.06
C ALA A 96 13.39 2.42 16.95
N PRO A 97 14.39 3.30 17.06
CA PRO A 97 14.75 4.25 16.01
C PRO A 97 15.07 3.57 14.67
N ILE A 98 15.04 4.32 13.58
CA ILE A 98 15.41 3.81 12.26
C ILE A 98 16.88 3.36 12.29
N GLY A 99 17.15 2.15 11.81
CA GLY A 99 18.49 1.55 11.81
C GLY A 99 18.80 0.68 13.03
N ASP A 100 17.94 0.67 14.06
CA ASP A 100 18.09 -0.24 15.20
C ASP A 100 17.87 -1.71 14.74
N PRO A 101 18.80 -2.64 15.06
CA PRO A 101 18.62 -4.07 14.79
C PRO A 101 17.32 -4.68 15.34
N LEU A 102 16.78 -4.14 16.43
CA LEU A 102 15.55 -4.62 17.07
C LEU A 102 14.27 -4.16 16.38
N ARG A 103 14.33 -3.16 15.48
CA ARG A 103 13.15 -2.60 14.82
C ARG A 103 12.35 -3.64 14.05
N VAL A 104 13.04 -4.60 13.41
CA VAL A 104 12.41 -5.73 12.72
C VAL A 104 11.63 -6.62 13.69
N GLN A 105 12.18 -6.86 14.89
CA GLN A 105 11.53 -7.70 15.89
C GLN A 105 10.25 -7.04 16.41
N TYR A 106 10.27 -5.73 16.66
CA TYR A 106 9.07 -4.98 17.05
C TYR A 106 8.02 -4.94 15.93
N ALA A 107 8.44 -4.80 14.66
CA ALA A 107 7.51 -4.86 13.53
C ALA A 107 6.82 -6.24 13.43
N LEU A 108 7.58 -7.32 13.60
CA LEU A 108 7.02 -8.68 13.62
C LEU A 108 6.10 -8.90 14.83
N ALA A 109 6.47 -8.41 16.01
CA ALA A 109 5.63 -8.49 17.20
C ALA A 109 4.30 -7.75 16.99
N LEU A 110 4.34 -6.54 16.41
CA LEU A 110 3.16 -5.77 16.06
C LEU A 110 2.27 -6.52 15.05
N ALA A 111 2.86 -7.11 14.02
CA ALA A 111 2.13 -7.91 13.03
C ALA A 111 1.42 -9.11 13.67
N VAL A 112 2.09 -9.82 14.59
CA VAL A 112 1.51 -10.94 15.35
C VAL A 112 0.38 -10.47 16.26
N MET A 113 0.55 -9.33 16.96
CA MET A 113 -0.49 -8.74 17.80
C MET A 113 -1.73 -8.35 16.98
N CYS A 114 -1.55 -7.69 15.84
CA CYS A 114 -2.65 -7.37 14.92
C CYS A 114 -3.35 -8.64 14.42
N GLY A 115 -2.58 -9.66 14.05
CA GLY A 115 -3.12 -10.96 13.63
C GLY A 115 -3.94 -11.65 14.73
N LEU A 116 -3.44 -11.64 15.97
CA LEU A 116 -4.15 -12.17 17.13
C LEU A 116 -5.44 -11.39 17.40
N LEU A 117 -5.40 -10.06 17.31
CA LEU A 117 -6.56 -9.21 17.50
C LEU A 117 -7.62 -9.47 16.41
N PHE A 118 -7.22 -9.63 15.15
CA PHE A 118 -8.13 -10.03 14.09
C PHE A 118 -8.68 -11.45 14.28
N PHE A 119 -7.87 -12.37 14.80
CA PHE A 119 -8.33 -13.71 15.17
C PHE A 119 -9.39 -13.66 16.28
N VAL A 120 -9.19 -12.80 17.28
CA VAL A 120 -10.19 -12.53 18.33
C VAL A 120 -11.47 -11.95 17.73
N PHE A 121 -11.36 -10.97 16.81
CA PHE A 121 -12.53 -10.42 16.13
C PHE A 121 -13.31 -11.45 15.31
N TRP A 122 -12.59 -12.34 14.64
CA TRP A 122 -13.17 -13.47 13.94
C TRP A 122 -13.87 -14.44 14.90
N LEU A 123 -13.25 -14.78 16.04
CA LEU A 123 -13.81 -15.68 17.05
C LEU A 123 -15.14 -15.13 17.63
N PHE A 124 -15.19 -13.84 17.93
CA PHE A 124 -16.40 -13.15 18.40
C PHE A 124 -17.38 -12.79 17.27
N ARG A 125 -17.05 -13.12 16.01
CA ARG A 125 -17.88 -12.83 14.83
C ARG A 125 -18.23 -11.35 14.70
N LEU A 126 -17.32 -10.47 15.08
CA LEU A 126 -17.48 -9.01 15.02
C LEU A 126 -17.56 -8.49 13.58
N ALA A 127 -17.47 -9.36 12.56
CA ALA A 127 -17.74 -9.02 11.16
C ALA A 127 -19.12 -8.38 10.94
N PHE A 128 -20.10 -8.66 11.81
CA PHE A 128 -21.42 -8.00 11.71
C PHE A 128 -21.33 -6.48 11.91
N LEU A 129 -20.32 -5.96 12.61
CA LEU A 129 -20.09 -4.52 12.79
C LEU A 129 -19.83 -3.83 11.45
N ALA A 130 -19.21 -4.53 10.49
CA ALA A 130 -18.99 -3.98 9.16
C ALA A 130 -20.32 -3.68 8.43
N ASN A 131 -21.41 -4.39 8.75
CA ASN A 131 -22.73 -4.11 8.17
C ASN A 131 -23.40 -2.85 8.75
N PHE A 132 -22.89 -2.33 9.88
CA PHE A 132 -23.35 -1.08 10.47
C PHE A 132 -22.65 0.16 9.86
N LEU A 133 -21.65 -0.04 9.00
CA LEU A 133 -21.06 1.05 8.24
C LEU A 133 -22.05 1.53 7.18
N SER A 134 -22.48 2.78 7.31
CA SER A 134 -23.40 3.38 6.34
C SER A 134 -22.71 3.53 4.98
N ARG A 135 -23.50 3.43 3.90
CA ARG A 135 -23.01 3.66 2.53
C ARG A 135 -22.31 5.01 2.39
N ALA A 136 -22.79 6.03 3.11
CA ALA A 136 -22.20 7.37 3.11
C ALA A 136 -20.79 7.37 3.73
N VAL A 137 -20.60 6.66 4.86
CA VAL A 137 -19.28 6.53 5.51
C VAL A 137 -18.31 5.78 4.60
N LEU A 138 -18.75 4.68 3.97
CA LEU A 138 -17.90 3.91 3.05
C LEU A 138 -17.52 4.74 1.81
N ALA A 139 -18.46 5.50 1.24
CA ALA A 139 -18.18 6.38 0.11
C ALA A 139 -17.19 7.50 0.49
N GLY A 140 -17.36 8.12 1.67
CA GLY A 140 -16.42 9.12 2.19
C GLY A 140 -15.02 8.54 2.41
N PHE A 141 -14.94 7.35 3.01
CA PHE A 141 -13.68 6.65 3.24
C PHE A 141 -12.96 6.31 1.93
N ILE A 142 -13.65 5.71 0.95
CA ILE A 142 -13.05 5.37 -0.36
C ILE A 142 -12.59 6.64 -1.09
N THR A 143 -13.37 7.72 -1.03
CA THR A 143 -13.00 9.01 -1.65
C THR A 143 -11.77 9.61 -0.96
N GLY A 144 -11.72 9.57 0.37
CA GLY A 144 -10.57 10.02 1.16
C GLY A 144 -9.29 9.23 0.84
N LEU A 145 -9.38 7.89 0.84
CA LEU A 145 -8.27 7.03 0.41
C LEU A 145 -7.81 7.33 -1.03
N GLY A 146 -8.75 7.61 -1.94
CA GLY A 146 -8.43 8.00 -3.30
C GLY A 146 -7.62 9.30 -3.37
N ILE A 147 -8.01 10.31 -2.60
CA ILE A 147 -7.31 11.60 -2.50
C ILE A 147 -5.92 11.42 -1.86
N GLU A 148 -5.82 10.64 -0.80
CA GLU A 148 -4.56 10.32 -0.12
C GLU A 148 -3.58 9.61 -1.07
N VAL A 149 -4.05 8.58 -1.80
CA VAL A 149 -3.24 7.89 -2.80
C VAL A 149 -2.81 8.85 -3.91
N LEU A 150 -3.69 9.70 -4.43
CA LEU A 150 -3.34 10.70 -5.44
C LEU A 150 -2.25 11.65 -4.95
N THR A 151 -2.36 12.13 -3.71
CA THR A 151 -1.38 13.02 -3.07
C THR A 151 -0.03 12.33 -2.92
N ASN A 152 -0.02 11.08 -2.47
CA ASN A 152 1.19 10.27 -2.35
C ASN A 152 1.86 9.98 -3.70
N GLN A 153 1.09 9.67 -4.74
CA GLN A 153 1.66 9.48 -6.09
C GLN A 153 2.16 10.80 -6.70
N ALA A 154 1.47 11.92 -6.48
CA ALA A 154 1.91 13.23 -6.95
C ALA A 154 3.28 13.61 -6.37
N ARG A 155 3.49 13.38 -5.06
CA ARG A 155 4.79 13.60 -4.41
C ARG A 155 5.90 12.77 -5.07
N ARG A 156 5.63 11.49 -5.35
CA ARG A 156 6.61 10.59 -6.00
C ARG A 156 6.95 11.05 -7.42
N ILE A 157 5.97 11.55 -8.19
CA ILE A 157 6.18 12.05 -9.55
C ILE A 157 7.00 13.35 -9.56
N LEU A 158 6.79 14.24 -8.59
CA LEU A 158 7.57 15.48 -8.48
C LEU A 158 9.06 15.22 -8.22
N GLY A 159 9.43 13.99 -7.84
CA GLY A 159 10.82 13.61 -7.57
C GLY A 159 11.43 14.49 -6.48
N ALA A 160 10.59 15.01 -5.59
CA ALA A 160 11.02 15.77 -4.42
C ALA A 160 11.77 14.81 -3.51
N SER A 161 13.06 14.68 -3.78
CA SER A 161 14.00 13.92 -2.99
C SER A 161 13.97 14.49 -1.58
N HIS A 162 13.56 13.66 -0.62
CA HIS A 162 14.01 13.75 0.77
C HIS A 162 13.99 15.15 1.41
N ILE A 163 12.88 15.89 1.37
CA ILE A 163 12.65 16.98 2.38
C ILE A 163 12.33 16.37 3.77
N LEU A 164 12.64 15.08 3.98
CA LEU A 164 12.73 14.44 5.29
C LEU A 164 14.19 14.35 5.79
N ASP A 165 15.19 14.71 4.98
CA ASP A 165 16.62 14.68 5.38
C ASP A 165 17.10 16.03 5.99
N GLY A 166 16.18 16.84 6.54
CA GLY A 166 16.55 17.81 7.57
C GLY A 166 16.64 19.30 7.18
N SER A 167 15.90 19.79 6.17
CA SER A 167 15.91 21.24 5.86
C SER A 167 14.56 21.85 5.44
N GLY A 168 13.44 21.22 5.78
CA GLY A 168 12.10 21.74 5.50
C GLY A 168 11.25 21.92 6.75
N LEU A 169 10.13 22.63 6.59
CA LEU A 169 9.12 22.89 7.63
C LEU A 169 8.63 21.61 8.36
N GLY A 170 8.76 20.43 7.72
CA GLY A 170 8.49 19.12 8.32
C GLY A 170 9.40 18.79 9.52
N SER A 171 10.68 19.16 9.46
CA SER A 171 11.62 19.00 10.58
C SER A 171 11.43 20.05 11.68
N MET A 172 10.95 21.25 11.33
CA MET A 172 10.52 22.26 12.32
C MET A 172 9.26 21.81 13.05
N ALA A 173 8.33 21.14 12.37
CA ALA A 173 7.15 20.59 13.01
C ALA A 173 7.49 19.40 13.92
N GLU A 174 8.47 18.58 13.55
CA GLU A 174 9.00 17.47 14.37
C GLU A 174 9.80 17.97 15.59
N GLN A 175 10.62 19.01 15.43
CA GLN A 175 11.33 19.68 16.54
C GLN A 175 10.39 20.48 17.44
N LEU A 176 9.33 21.09 16.89
CA LEU A 176 8.33 21.81 17.67
C LEU A 176 7.44 20.84 18.47
N HIS A 177 7.18 19.64 17.95
CA HIS A 177 6.52 18.55 18.69
C HIS A 177 7.40 18.01 19.84
N GLY A 178 8.72 17.90 19.61
CA GLY A 178 9.67 17.57 20.68
C GLY A 178 9.77 18.63 21.78
N ALA A 179 9.56 19.91 21.45
CA ALA A 179 9.64 21.03 22.39
C ALA A 179 8.31 21.38 23.07
N MET A 180 7.17 21.12 22.42
CA MET A 180 5.84 21.38 22.95
C MET A 180 5.04 20.09 22.91
N ALA A 181 4.83 19.47 24.06
CA ALA A 181 4.00 18.28 24.28
C ALA A 181 2.51 18.57 24.00
N THR A 182 2.20 19.01 22.79
CA THR A 182 0.85 19.29 22.29
C THR A 182 0.46 18.19 21.31
N SER A 183 -0.66 17.54 21.61
CA SER A 183 -1.27 16.40 20.93
C SER A 183 -1.82 16.72 19.53
N VAL A 184 -1.00 17.26 18.64
CA VAL A 184 -1.36 17.48 17.24
C VAL A 184 -0.44 16.64 16.37
N ASP A 185 -1.00 15.56 15.82
CA ASP A 185 -0.29 14.62 14.95
C ASP A 185 0.39 15.34 13.78
N THR A 186 1.73 15.32 13.79
CA THR A 186 2.60 15.87 12.74
C THR A 186 2.66 14.98 11.48
N THR A 187 1.69 14.06 11.36
CA THR A 187 1.55 13.05 10.31
C THR A 187 0.19 13.15 9.62
N GLY A 188 -0.54 14.26 9.80
CA GLY A 188 -1.82 14.48 9.15
C GLY A 188 -1.69 14.76 7.64
N TYR A 189 -2.70 14.33 6.88
CA TYR A 189 -2.85 14.60 5.43
C TYR A 189 -2.62 16.08 5.05
N PHE A 190 -2.98 17.03 5.93
CA PHE A 190 -2.77 18.46 5.67
C PHE A 190 -1.29 18.87 5.68
N VAL A 191 -0.47 18.27 6.54
CA VAL A 191 0.99 18.48 6.55
C VAL A 191 1.57 17.94 5.24
N GLU A 192 1.12 16.76 4.82
CA GLU A 192 1.52 16.17 3.55
C GLU A 192 1.19 17.02 2.34
N LEU A 193 0.03 17.70 2.37
CA LEU A 193 -0.41 18.61 1.32
C LEU A 193 0.45 19.88 1.27
N ILE A 194 0.77 20.46 2.43
CA ILE A 194 1.63 21.64 2.52
C ILE A 194 3.02 21.31 1.96
N VAL A 195 3.60 20.18 2.39
CA VAL A 195 4.90 19.70 1.87
C VAL A 195 4.85 19.47 0.36
N LEU A 196 3.73 18.95 -0.17
CA LEU A 196 3.55 18.79 -1.62
C LEU A 196 3.63 20.15 -2.34
N PHE A 197 2.95 21.19 -1.84
CA PHE A 197 2.99 22.53 -2.43
C PHE A 197 4.37 23.18 -2.35
N GLU A 198 5.07 23.06 -1.21
CA GLU A 198 6.44 23.56 -1.05
C GLU A 198 7.47 22.81 -1.92
N SER A 199 7.15 21.57 -2.31
CA SER A 199 8.01 20.75 -3.16
C SER A 199 7.90 21.09 -4.65
N ILE A 200 6.84 21.80 -5.09
CA ILE A 200 6.62 22.15 -6.51
C ILE A 200 7.79 22.95 -7.11
N PRO A 201 8.32 24.00 -6.45
CA PRO A 201 9.43 24.78 -6.99
C PRO A 201 10.75 24.00 -7.10
N HIS A 202 10.91 22.96 -6.27
CA HIS A 202 12.11 22.12 -6.19
C HIS A 202 11.95 20.80 -6.95
N ALA A 203 10.89 20.67 -7.75
CA ALA A 203 10.58 19.42 -8.44
C ALA A 203 11.65 19.08 -9.48
N ASN A 204 12.05 17.82 -9.52
CA ASN A 204 12.97 17.34 -10.52
C ASN A 204 12.22 17.17 -11.86
N LEU A 205 12.56 18.01 -12.84
CA LEU A 205 11.91 18.01 -14.14
C LEU A 205 12.00 16.65 -14.85
N TYR A 206 13.09 15.90 -14.66
CA TYR A 206 13.24 14.56 -15.22
C TYR A 206 12.28 13.55 -14.58
N ALA A 207 12.11 13.60 -13.25
CA ALA A 207 11.17 12.73 -12.55
C ALA A 207 9.72 13.02 -12.98
N VAL A 208 9.38 14.31 -13.13
CA VAL A 208 8.06 14.74 -13.61
C VAL A 208 7.82 14.27 -15.04
N ALA A 209 8.81 14.42 -15.93
CA ALA A 209 8.74 13.97 -17.31
C ALA A 209 8.54 12.44 -17.40
N ILE A 210 9.26 11.67 -16.59
CA ILE A 210 9.11 10.20 -16.51
C ILE A 210 7.72 9.84 -15.98
N GLY A 211 7.23 10.49 -14.93
CA GLY A 211 5.92 10.22 -14.35
C GLY A 211 4.77 10.53 -15.31
N LEU A 212 4.79 11.71 -15.95
CA LEU A 212 3.81 12.08 -16.97
C LEU A 212 3.92 11.20 -18.22
N GLY A 213 5.14 10.90 -18.66
CA GLY A 213 5.42 10.00 -19.78
C GLY A 213 4.86 8.61 -19.53
N THR A 214 5.05 8.06 -18.33
CA THR A 214 4.47 6.78 -17.89
C THR A 214 2.95 6.80 -18.02
N PHE A 215 2.30 7.86 -17.53
CA PHE A 215 0.85 7.98 -17.60
C PHE A 215 0.34 8.03 -19.05
N ILE A 216 1.03 8.78 -19.92
CA ILE A 216 0.71 8.88 -21.34
C ILE A 216 0.87 7.52 -22.03
N VAL A 217 2.00 6.82 -21.81
CA VAL A 217 2.25 5.50 -22.41
C VAL A 217 1.19 4.51 -21.97
N VAL A 218 0.88 4.41 -20.67
CA VAL A 218 -0.19 3.53 -20.18
C VAL A 218 -1.54 3.87 -20.82
N ARG A 219 -1.88 5.16 -20.95
CA ARG A 219 -3.14 5.60 -21.56
C ARG A 219 -3.20 5.27 -23.06
N LEU A 220 -2.12 5.48 -23.79
CA LEU A 220 -2.02 5.13 -25.21
C LEU A 220 -2.09 3.62 -25.40
N MET A 221 -1.37 2.84 -24.59
CA MET A 221 -1.40 1.37 -24.66
C MET A 221 -2.79 0.82 -24.35
N LYS A 222 -3.50 1.35 -23.34
CA LYS A 222 -4.90 0.95 -23.09
C LYS A 222 -5.82 1.27 -24.27
N LYS A 223 -5.54 2.34 -25.02
CA LYS A 223 -6.32 2.73 -26.21
C LYS A 223 -6.01 1.85 -27.43
N TYR A 224 -4.74 1.52 -27.68
CA TYR A 224 -4.31 0.83 -28.90
C TYR A 224 -4.10 -0.68 -28.74
N ALA A 225 -3.80 -1.16 -27.54
CA ALA A 225 -3.52 -2.56 -27.21
C ALA A 225 -4.12 -2.95 -25.84
N PRO A 226 -5.46 -2.98 -25.69
CA PRO A 226 -6.13 -3.21 -24.41
C PRO A 226 -5.86 -4.58 -23.77
N LYS A 227 -5.37 -5.56 -24.55
CA LYS A 227 -5.02 -6.91 -24.07
C LYS A 227 -3.58 -7.01 -23.54
N ALA A 228 -2.74 -6.01 -23.79
CA ALA A 228 -1.36 -6.03 -23.35
C ALA A 228 -1.25 -5.58 -21.88
N PRO A 229 -0.30 -6.14 -21.09
CA PRO A 229 -0.03 -5.70 -19.73
C PRO A 229 0.68 -4.34 -19.74
N ALA A 230 -0.07 -3.28 -20.04
CA ALA A 230 0.45 -1.93 -20.27
C ALA A 230 1.32 -1.42 -19.12
N ALA A 231 0.96 -1.73 -17.87
CA ALA A 231 1.72 -1.32 -16.69
C ALA A 231 3.10 -2.00 -16.63
N LEU A 232 3.20 -3.29 -16.96
CA LEU A 232 4.47 -4.03 -17.03
C LEU A 232 5.38 -3.48 -18.13
N ILE A 233 4.82 -3.30 -19.33
CA ILE A 233 5.56 -2.83 -20.49
C ILE A 233 6.08 -1.42 -20.25
N THR A 234 5.24 -0.56 -19.66
CA THR A 234 5.66 0.81 -19.31
C THR A 234 6.74 0.80 -18.24
N LEU A 235 6.64 -0.07 -17.23
CA LEU A 235 7.65 -0.20 -16.19
C LEU A 235 9.01 -0.60 -16.79
N ILE A 236 9.04 -1.66 -17.62
CA ILE A 236 10.26 -2.11 -18.30
C ILE A 236 10.83 -1.00 -19.19
N LEU A 237 9.97 -0.37 -20.01
CA LEU A 237 10.38 0.71 -20.91
C LEU A 237 11.00 1.89 -20.14
N MET A 238 10.35 2.33 -19.07
CA MET A 238 10.85 3.44 -18.25
C MET A 238 12.11 3.07 -17.48
N THR A 239 12.22 1.83 -16.99
CA THR A 239 13.47 1.34 -16.37
C THR A 239 14.63 1.37 -17.37
N VAL A 240 14.42 0.96 -18.62
CA VAL A 240 15.45 1.01 -19.67
C VAL A 240 15.81 2.43 -20.09
N ILE A 241 14.85 3.36 -20.06
CA ILE A 241 15.11 4.79 -20.38
C ILE A 241 15.93 5.47 -19.28
N VAL A 242 15.77 5.03 -18.03
CA VAL A 242 16.41 5.63 -16.85
C VAL A 242 17.75 4.99 -16.51
N ALA A 243 17.94 3.71 -16.83
CA ALA A 243 19.18 2.95 -16.62
C ALA A 243 20.28 3.35 -17.61
#